data_AF-A0A947Y537-F1
#
_entry.id   AF-A0A947Y537-F1
#
_cell.length_a   1.000
_cell.length_b   1.000
_cell.length_c   1.000
_cell.angle_alpha   90.00
_cell.angle_beta   90.00
_cell.angle_gamma   90.00
#
_symmetry.space_group_name_H-M   'P 1'
#
loop_
_entity.id
_entity.type
_entity.pdbx_description
1 polymer ?
#
loop_
_entity_poly.entity_id
_entity_poly.type
_entity_poly.pdbx_seq_one_letter_code
_entity_poly.pdbx_strand_id
1 'polypeptide(L)' 'MSLRDLARELYRAQQQVERLEKLLLSAAPEEQAAIRLELQDARAERLQFQKMIHGRKDTSPLPRRF' A
#
# COMPACT_ATOMS: atom_id res chain seq x y z
N MET A 1 15.06 -4.65 5.13
CA MET A 1 14.63 -3.87 3.94
C MET A 1 15.21 -2.47 3.98
N SER A 2 15.76 -2.03 2.85
CA SER A 2 16.13 -0.64 2.60
C SER A 2 14.87 0.21 2.38
N LEU A 3 14.98 1.54 2.50
CA LEU A 3 13.90 2.47 2.17
C LEU A 3 13.45 2.31 0.70
N ARG A 4 14.37 1.94 -0.19
CA ARG A 4 14.10 1.66 -1.61
C ARG A 4 13.21 0.42 -1.79
N ASP A 5 13.45 -0.63 -0.99
CA ASP A 5 12.65 -1.85 -1.05
C ASP A 5 11.22 -1.57 -0.58
N LEU A 6 11.07 -0.82 0.52
CA LEU A 6 9.75 -0.39 1.01
C LEU A 6 8.99 0.46 0.00
N ALA A 7 9.67 1.37 -0.71
CA ALA A 7 9.04 2.15 -1.77
C ALA A 7 8.57 1.27 -2.94
N ARG A 8 9.33 0.22 -3.28
CA ARG A 8 8.95 -0.75 -4.31
C ARG A 8 7.76 -1.61 -3.87
N GLU A 9 7.73 -2.07 -2.62
CA GLU A 9 6.58 -2.80 -2.10
C GLU A 9 5.33 -1.93 -1.99
N LEU A 10 5.48 -0.67 -1.56
CA LEU A 10 4.36 0.29 -1.56
C LEU A 10 3.80 0.48 -2.97
N TYR A 11 4.65 0.60 -3.98
CA TYR A 11 4.23 0.71 -5.37
C TYR A 11 3.47 -0.53 -5.84
N ARG A 12 3.94 -1.74 -5.50
CA ARG A 12 3.25 -2.99 -5.82
C ARG A 12 1.89 -3.09 -5.15
N ALA A 13 1.81 -2.79 -3.85
CA ALA A 13 0.56 -2.77 -3.11
C ALA A 13 -0.43 -1.77 -3.72
N GLN A 14 0.06 -0.61 -4.19
CA GLN A 14 -0.75 0.38 -4.87
C GLN A 14 -1.28 -0.12 -6.23
N GLN A 15 -0.45 -0.76 -7.04
CA GLN A 15 -0.90 -1.40 -8.29
C GLN A 15 -1.94 -2.50 -8.05
N GLN A 16 -1.79 -3.28 -6.98
CA GLN A 16 -2.74 -4.34 -6.63
C GLN A 16 -4.10 -3.75 -6.25
N VAL A 17 -4.13 -2.68 -5.44
CA VAL A 17 -5.35 -1.94 -5.11
C VAL A 17 -6.03 -1.44 -6.38
N GLU A 18 -5.29 -0.77 -7.27
CA GLU A 18 -5.84 -0.23 -8.52
C GLU A 18 -6.39 -1.34 -9.43
N ARG A 19 -5.73 -2.50 -9.49
CA ARG A 19 -6.21 -3.65 -10.25
C ARG A 19 -7.51 -4.20 -9.68
N LEU A 20 -7.59 -4.38 -8.36
CA LEU A 20 -8.78 -4.88 -7.68
C LEU A 20 -9.95 -3.90 -7.78
N GLU A 21 -9.69 -2.59 -7.72
CA GLU A 21 -10.71 -1.56 -7.96
C GLU A 21 -11.28 -1.63 -9.37
N LYS A 22 -10.42 -1.81 -10.38
CA LYS A 22 -10.87 -1.99 -11.77
C LYS A 22 -11.68 -3.26 -11.95
N LEU A 23 -11.24 -4.36 -11.36
CA LEU A 23 -11.96 -5.64 -11.40
C LEU A 23 -13.32 -5.52 -10.71
N LEU A 24 -13.39 -4.83 -9.58
CA LEU A 24 -14.63 -4.61 -8.84
C LEU A 24 -15.68 -3.86 -9.66
N LEU A 25 -15.26 -2.89 -10.48
CA LEU A 25 -16.15 -2.12 -11.35
C LEU A 25 -16.79 -2.96 -12.45
N SER A 26 -16.10 -4.01 -12.91
CA SER A 26 -16.57 -4.89 -14.00
C SER A 26 -17.16 -6.21 -13.53
N ALA A 27 -16.99 -6.57 -12.25
CA ALA A 27 -17.36 -7.86 -11.71
C ALA A 27 -18.86 -7.99 -11.41
N ALA A 28 -19.36 -9.22 -11.51
CA ALA A 28 -20.74 -9.54 -11.13
C ALA A 28 -20.94 -9.34 -9.61
N PRO A 29 -22.17 -9.04 -9.15
CA PRO A 29 -22.44 -8.75 -7.74
C PRO A 29 -21.98 -9.85 -6.77
N GLU A 30 -22.03 -11.10 -7.19
CA GLU A 30 -21.59 -12.27 -6.42
C GLU A 30 -20.05 -12.30 -6.25
N GLU A 31 -19.31 -11.91 -7.29
CA GLU A 31 -17.84 -11.83 -7.29
C GLU A 31 -17.33 -10.56 -6.60
N GLN A 32 -18.13 -9.48 -6.61
CA GLN A 32 -17.78 -8.22 -5.95
C GLN A 32 -17.54 -8.39 -4.45
N ALA A 33 -18.24 -9.32 -3.79
CA ALA A 33 -18.05 -9.58 -2.36
C ALA A 33 -16.62 -10.09 -2.07
N ALA A 34 -16.14 -11.05 -2.87
CA ALA A 34 -14.77 -11.58 -2.74
C ALA A 34 -13.72 -10.51 -3.09
N ILE A 35 -13.93 -9.77 -4.18
CA ILE A 35 -13.00 -8.71 -4.61
C ILE A 35 -12.94 -7.57 -3.57
N ARG A 36 -14.04 -7.24 -2.89
CA ARG A 36 -14.04 -6.24 -1.81
C ARG A 36 -13.22 -6.67 -0.61
N LEU A 37 -13.27 -7.95 -0.24
CA LEU A 37 -12.44 -8.51 0.83
C LEU A 37 -10.95 -8.39 0.47
N GLU A 38 -10.57 -8.86 -0.72
CA GLU A 38 -9.18 -8.74 -1.18
C GLU A 38 -8.72 -7.28 -1.30
N LEU A 39 -9.62 -6.38 -1.74
CA LEU A 39 -9.33 -4.95 -1.83
C LEU A 39 -9.11 -4.33 -0.45
N GLN A 40 -9.85 -4.77 0.57
CA GLN A 40 -9.65 -4.31 1.94
C GLN A 40 -8.27 -4.71 2.46
N ASP A 41 -7.85 -5.95 2.22
CA ASP A 41 -6.53 -6.45 2.63
C ASP A 41 -5.40 -5.72 1.90
N ALA A 42 -5.51 -5.56 0.59
CA ALA A 42 -4.53 -4.83 -0.22
C ALA A 42 -4.39 -3.35 0.22
N ARG A 43 -5.51 -2.71 0.61
CA ARG A 43 -5.49 -1.35 1.17
C ARG A 43 -4.81 -1.30 2.54
N ALA A 44 -5.05 -2.29 3.39
CA ALA A 44 -4.40 -2.40 4.70
C ALA A 44 -2.89 -2.57 4.55
N GLU A 45 -2.44 -3.43 3.63
CA GLU A 45 -1.03 -3.65 3.30
C GLU A 45 -0.36 -2.36 2.77
N ARG A 46 -1.01 -1.66 1.82
CA ARG A 46 -0.53 -0.35 1.33
C ARG A 46 -0.35 0.64 2.48
N LEU A 47 -1.32 0.70 3.40
CA LEU A 47 -1.27 1.60 4.55
C LEU A 47 -0.12 1.23 5.51
N GLN A 48 0.14 -0.06 5.72
CA GLN A 48 1.27 -0.52 6.53
C GLN A 48 2.61 -0.07 5.94
N PHE A 49 2.84 -0.29 4.64
CA PHE A 49 4.07 0.16 3.98
C PHE A 49 4.22 1.68 4.01
N GLN A 50 3.14 2.42 3.81
CA GLN A 50 3.15 3.87 3.91
C GLN A 50 3.57 4.34 5.31
N LYS A 51 3.02 3.73 6.37
CA LYS A 51 3.40 4.02 7.76
C LYS A 51 4.86 3.67 8.03
N MET A 52 5.35 2.54 7.53
CA MET A 52 6.76 2.13 7.70
C MET A 52 7.72 3.11 7.02
N ILE A 53 7.38 3.62 5.82
CA ILE A 53 8.18 4.62 5.12
C ILE A 53 8.19 5.94 5.88
N HIS A 54 7.03 6.40 6.37
CA HIS A 54 6.92 7.63 7.14
C HIS A 54 7.68 7.55 8.47
N GLY A 55 7.46 6.49 9.27
CA GLY A 55 8.17 6.32 10.55
C GLY A 55 9.69 6.18 10.40
N ARG A 56 10.17 5.71 9.24
CA ARG A 56 11.61 5.70 8.91
C ARG A 56 12.15 7.06 8.49
N LYS A 57 11.34 7.94 7.89
CA LYS A 57 11.74 9.32 7.60
C LYS A 57 11.95 10.10 8.89
N ASP A 58 11.11 9.88 9.90
CA ASP A 58 11.20 10.57 11.20
C ASP A 58 12.39 10.13 12.07
N THR A 59 12.95 8.94 11.81
CA THR A 59 14.14 8.42 12.50
C THR A 59 15.45 8.77 11.82
N SER A 60 15.43 9.45 10.67
CA SER A 60 16.66 9.96 10.05
C SER A 60 17.17 11.15 10.89
N PRO A 61 18.35 11.05 11.53
CA PRO A 61 18.90 12.18 12.27
C PRO A 61 19.28 13.25 11.25
N LEU A 62 18.44 14.27 11.11
CA LEU A 62 18.87 15.52 10.49
C LEU A 62 20.10 15.98 11.30
N PRO A 63 21.25 16.28 10.67
CA PRO A 63 22.33 16.94 11.38
C PRO A 63 21.77 18.28 11.85
N ARG A 64 21.57 18.42 13.17
CA ARG A 64 21.28 19.71 13.81
C ARG A 64 22.46 20.62 13.50
N ARG A 65 22.36 21.42 12.44
CA ARG A 65 23.23 22.57 12.23
C ARG A 65 22.73 23.66 13.16
N PHE A 66 23.45 23.82 14.26
CA PHE A 66 23.47 25.04 15.07
C PHE A 66 24.15 26.16 14.30
#